data_AF-G8BF61-F1
#
_entry.id   AF-G8BF61-F1
#
_cell.length_a   1.000
_cell.length_b   1.000
_cell.length_c   1.000
_cell.angle_alpha   90.00
_cell.angle_beta   90.00
_cell.angle_gamma   90.00
#
_symmetry.space_group_name_H-M   'P 1'
#
loop_
_entity.id
_entity.type
_entity.pdbx_description
1 polymer ?
#
loop_
_entity_poly.entity_id
_entity_poly.type
_entity_poly.pdbx_seq_one_letter_code
_entity_poly.pdbx_strand_id
1 'polypeptide(L)'
;MDDSDEEFVSTPSGSRSPSSRLSSAVSDAVPRAGVSARTRSQHNGKVSDLKRANGYAWEDEYQRSWDIVKDDESGSGSFEAMVQSIIENRKKKIMKNPSTPFQRGIIRTLVIIVDGTLAMAEKDLRPTRLSLTLNYLSEFVVEFFDQNPISQLGIILMRNGVANLISEVSGSPQYHIDRLRQLKARQHNKYEPKGDPSLQNCLEMARSLLKFNFGSASNNSKNSKEILLVFGSLFTSDPGDIHKTIDSLVKDNIKVSVIGLSAQVAICQELVNKTNHESRNSSSKHYGVIMNETHFKELLMDCVTPLPLPESEEIKIETKGVPLIKMGFPSKVQPNATSTIGNSEYTVEFPQLNASYPTQGSNDSKDVVEVNSGLAMSQTFGYQCPQCKSKVCNLPTICPVCGLMLILSTHLARSYHHLVPLAPYKEVPLSTSYDREYCYGCQLIFPSGVKSTKNTGTIDSLTSSRYRCANCCNDFCINCDVFIHEVLHNCPGCENAH
;
A
#
# COMPACT_ATOMS: atom_id res chain seq x y z
N MET A 1 -32.19 -51.16 -18.42
CA MET A 1 -33.61 -50.82 -18.15
C MET A 1 -33.74 -49.34 -18.47
N ASP A 2 -33.40 -48.95 -19.70
CA ASP A 2 -34.18 -49.11 -20.96
C ASP A 2 -35.39 -48.16 -20.90
N ASP A 3 -35.69 -47.30 -21.87
CA ASP A 3 -35.05 -46.91 -23.13
C ASP A 3 -35.79 -45.63 -23.61
N SER A 4 -35.09 -44.76 -24.36
CA SER A 4 -35.48 -44.08 -25.62
C SER A 4 -36.85 -43.36 -25.77
N ASP A 5 -37.06 -42.31 -26.57
CA ASP A 5 -36.34 -41.49 -27.54
C ASP A 5 -37.30 -40.33 -27.94
N GLU A 6 -36.76 -39.30 -28.62
CA GLU A 6 -37.34 -38.52 -29.75
C GLU A 6 -37.12 -36.99 -29.67
N GLU A 7 -36.07 -36.55 -30.37
CA GLU A 7 -35.95 -35.22 -30.99
C GLU A 7 -36.75 -35.16 -32.29
N PHE A 8 -37.44 -34.04 -32.55
CA PHE A 8 -37.85 -33.67 -33.92
C PHE A 8 -37.68 -32.16 -34.16
N VAL A 9 -36.78 -31.82 -35.09
CA VAL A 9 -36.54 -30.48 -35.63
C VAL A 9 -37.42 -30.28 -36.87
N SER A 10 -38.06 -29.12 -37.01
CA SER A 10 -38.54 -28.67 -38.32
C SER A 10 -38.58 -27.14 -38.46
N THR A 11 -37.84 -26.64 -39.44
CA THR A 11 -38.13 -25.47 -40.30
C THR A 11 -38.06 -26.01 -41.74
N PRO A 12 -38.70 -25.45 -42.81
CA PRO A 12 -38.68 -24.03 -43.16
C PRO A 12 -39.88 -23.50 -44.01
N SER A 13 -39.72 -22.27 -44.50
CA SER A 13 -40.25 -21.67 -45.74
C SER A 13 -41.37 -20.61 -45.67
N GLY A 14 -41.03 -19.41 -46.16
CA GLY A 14 -41.59 -18.97 -47.45
C GLY A 14 -42.73 -17.95 -47.45
N SER A 15 -42.37 -16.67 -47.51
CA SER A 15 -42.87 -15.66 -48.45
C SER A 15 -44.38 -15.49 -48.69
N ARG A 16 -44.91 -14.26 -48.49
CA ARG A 16 -45.33 -13.34 -49.57
C ARG A 16 -46.14 -12.16 -49.03
N SER A 17 -45.65 -10.96 -49.33
CA SER A 17 -46.45 -9.75 -49.53
C SER A 17 -47.20 -9.79 -50.88
N PRO A 18 -48.26 -8.99 -51.03
CA PRO A 18 -48.44 -8.18 -52.26
C PRO A 18 -48.86 -6.73 -51.93
N SER A 19 -48.24 -5.67 -52.49
CA SER A 19 -48.27 -5.20 -53.90
C SER A 19 -49.47 -4.27 -54.18
N SER A 20 -49.25 -2.94 -54.36
CA SER A 20 -49.27 -2.22 -55.66
C SER A 20 -50.67 -1.71 -56.08
N ARG A 21 -50.95 -0.70 -56.92
CA ARG A 21 -50.28 0.16 -57.94
C ARG A 21 -51.36 1.24 -58.32
N LEU A 22 -51.10 2.54 -58.47
CA LEU A 22 -50.50 3.31 -59.61
C LEU A 22 -51.48 3.76 -60.73
N SER A 23 -51.48 5.07 -61.00
CA SER A 23 -51.63 5.77 -62.31
C SER A 23 -51.36 7.28 -62.08
N SER A 24 -50.73 8.11 -62.93
CA SER A 24 -50.06 8.00 -64.24
C SER A 24 -49.40 9.36 -64.62
N ALA A 25 -48.12 9.33 -65.06
CA ALA A 25 -47.40 10.10 -66.15
C ALA A 25 -47.53 11.66 -66.28
N VAL A 26 -46.54 12.49 -66.69
CA VAL A 26 -45.44 12.44 -67.70
C VAL A 26 -44.36 13.56 -67.46
N SER A 27 -43.07 13.26 -67.74
CA SER A 27 -41.83 14.04 -68.12
C SER A 27 -41.48 15.42 -67.47
N ASP A 28 -40.23 15.87 -67.21
CA ASP A 28 -38.91 15.69 -67.84
C ASP A 28 -37.71 16.06 -66.90
N ALA A 29 -36.57 15.36 -67.09
CA ALA A 29 -35.16 15.83 -67.08
C ALA A 29 -34.30 16.26 -65.83
N VAL A 30 -33.36 15.35 -65.42
CA VAL A 30 -31.87 15.49 -65.10
C VAL A 30 -31.44 16.23 -63.77
N PRO A 31 -30.27 16.00 -63.11
CA PRO A 31 -30.09 15.05 -61.98
C PRO A 31 -29.31 15.55 -60.71
N ARG A 32 -29.39 14.74 -59.63
CA ARG A 32 -28.34 14.36 -58.65
C ARG A 32 -27.75 15.31 -57.57
N ALA A 33 -27.60 14.67 -56.40
CA ALA A 33 -26.60 14.81 -55.31
C ALA A 33 -26.72 16.05 -54.42
N GLY A 34 -26.68 15.98 -53.08
CA GLY A 34 -26.05 15.00 -52.18
C GLY A 34 -25.33 15.84 -51.12
N VAL A 35 -25.85 15.88 -49.90
CA VAL A 35 -25.45 16.86 -48.86
C VAL A 35 -24.18 16.38 -48.17
N SER A 36 -23.02 16.95 -48.51
CA SER A 36 -21.79 16.90 -47.72
C SER A 36 -20.82 17.98 -48.18
N ALA A 37 -20.90 19.17 -47.57
CA ALA A 37 -19.80 20.13 -47.44
C ALA A 37 -20.28 21.34 -46.64
N ARG A 38 -19.81 21.50 -45.39
CA ARG A 38 -19.77 22.80 -44.74
C ARG A 38 -18.35 23.08 -44.26
N THR A 39 -17.58 23.56 -45.24
CA THR A 39 -16.64 24.68 -45.18
C THR A 39 -16.19 25.16 -43.80
N ARG A 40 -14.91 24.89 -43.53
CA ARG A 40 -13.97 25.68 -42.74
C ARG A 40 -13.90 27.11 -43.27
N SER A 41 -14.36 28.09 -42.51
CA SER A 41 -14.03 29.50 -42.74
C SER A 41 -12.99 29.94 -41.70
N GLN A 42 -11.80 30.29 -42.18
CA GLN A 42 -10.84 31.09 -41.44
C GLN A 42 -11.43 32.49 -41.25
N HIS A 43 -11.58 32.94 -40.01
CA HIS A 43 -11.77 34.35 -39.72
C HIS A 43 -10.56 34.85 -38.93
N ASN A 44 -9.78 35.67 -39.62
CA ASN A 44 -8.61 36.38 -39.10
C ASN A 44 -9.13 37.69 -38.46
N GLY A 45 -9.46 37.64 -37.17
CA GLY A 45 -9.97 38.78 -36.39
C GLY A 45 -8.94 39.22 -35.36
N LYS A 46 -8.38 40.41 -35.53
CA LYS A 46 -7.54 41.10 -34.55
C LYS A 46 -8.30 41.24 -33.23
N VAL A 47 -7.66 40.85 -32.12
CA VAL A 47 -8.15 41.07 -30.75
C VAL A 47 -8.18 42.58 -30.49
N SER A 48 -9.38 43.16 -30.45
CA SER A 48 -9.60 44.51 -29.93
C SER A 48 -9.98 44.42 -28.46
N ASP A 49 -9.24 45.16 -27.65
CA ASP A 49 -9.47 45.40 -26.23
C ASP A 49 -10.93 45.73 -25.88
N LEU A 50 -11.41 45.05 -24.84
CA LEU A 50 -12.35 45.47 -23.81
C LEU A 50 -13.15 46.78 -24.06
N LYS A 51 -14.45 46.65 -24.35
CA LYS A 51 -15.53 47.29 -23.58
C LYS A 51 -16.93 46.94 -24.11
N ARG A 52 -17.81 46.64 -23.15
CA ARG A 52 -19.29 46.63 -23.21
C ARG A 52 -19.97 45.46 -23.93
N ALA A 53 -20.17 44.39 -23.16
CA ALA A 53 -21.46 43.73 -23.12
C ALA A 53 -21.97 43.79 -21.67
N ASN A 54 -23.10 44.46 -21.45
CA ASN A 54 -23.88 44.37 -20.21
C ASN A 54 -24.51 42.97 -20.18
N GLY A 55 -23.73 41.97 -19.80
CA GLY A 55 -24.22 40.63 -19.54
C GLY A 55 -23.66 40.13 -18.21
N TYR A 56 -24.44 39.36 -17.47
CA TYR A 56 -23.92 38.70 -16.29
C TYR A 56 -22.87 37.67 -16.70
N ALA A 57 -21.89 37.36 -15.85
CA ALA A 57 -20.82 36.40 -16.15
C ALA A 57 -21.31 34.98 -16.52
N TRP A 58 -22.59 34.66 -16.32
CA TRP A 58 -23.24 33.41 -16.74
C TRP A 58 -23.92 33.48 -18.11
N GLU A 59 -24.05 34.68 -18.70
CA GLU A 59 -24.53 34.92 -20.07
C GLU A 59 -23.38 34.87 -21.09
N ASP A 60 -22.13 34.74 -20.63
CA ASP A 60 -20.96 34.58 -21.48
C ASP A 60 -20.94 33.16 -22.09
N GLU A 61 -20.49 33.05 -23.34
CA GLU A 61 -20.43 31.76 -24.04
C GLU A 61 -19.50 30.80 -23.26
N TYR A 62 -19.99 29.60 -22.93
CA TYR A 62 -19.26 28.62 -22.13
C TYR A 62 -17.93 28.26 -22.81
N GLN A 63 -16.85 28.94 -22.42
CA GLN A 63 -15.50 28.59 -22.81
C GLN A 63 -15.12 27.34 -22.04
N ARG A 64 -14.86 26.24 -22.76
CA ARG A 64 -14.40 25.01 -22.11
C ARG A 64 -13.05 25.33 -21.48
N SER A 65 -12.82 24.87 -20.26
CA SER A 65 -11.54 25.03 -19.58
C SER A 65 -10.33 24.54 -20.40
N TRP A 66 -10.56 23.59 -21.31
CA TRP A 66 -9.56 23.05 -22.24
C TRP A 66 -9.33 23.90 -23.51
N ASP A 67 -10.21 24.83 -23.83
CA ASP A 67 -10.02 25.79 -24.95
C ASP A 67 -9.06 26.94 -24.56
N ILE A 68 -8.92 27.18 -23.25
CA ILE A 68 -8.00 28.17 -22.65
C ILE A 68 -6.58 27.59 -22.54
N VAL A 69 -6.47 26.28 -22.31
CA VAL A 69 -5.20 25.55 -22.41
C VAL A 69 -4.91 25.31 -23.90
N LYS A 70 -4.68 26.39 -24.65
CA LYS A 70 -3.97 26.27 -25.91
C LYS A 70 -2.52 25.98 -25.57
N ASP A 71 -1.95 25.01 -26.27
CA ASP A 71 -0.50 24.89 -26.35
C ASP A 71 0.03 26.26 -26.77
N ASP A 72 0.74 26.94 -25.86
CA ASP A 72 1.57 28.07 -26.27
C ASP A 72 2.38 27.59 -27.48
N GLU A 73 2.47 28.41 -28.55
CA GLU A 73 3.12 28.04 -29.83
C GLU A 73 4.59 27.56 -29.68
N SER A 74 5.12 27.52 -28.46
CA SER A 74 6.31 26.84 -28.01
C SER A 74 5.95 25.70 -27.02
N GLY A 75 5.42 24.58 -27.51
CA GLY A 75 5.03 23.40 -26.71
C GLY A 75 6.15 22.71 -25.89
N SER A 76 7.31 23.34 -25.75
CA SER A 76 8.42 22.88 -24.91
C SER A 76 8.20 23.15 -23.40
N GLY A 77 7.49 24.21 -23.03
CA GLY A 77 7.33 24.62 -21.62
C GLY A 77 6.43 23.72 -20.78
N SER A 78 5.36 23.17 -21.37
CA SER A 78 4.42 22.27 -20.67
C SER A 78 5.06 20.91 -20.33
N PHE A 79 5.85 20.37 -21.26
CA PHE A 79 6.61 19.14 -21.02
C PHE A 79 7.73 19.34 -20.00
N GLU A 80 8.43 20.48 -20.07
CA GLU A 80 9.50 20.82 -19.11
C GLU A 80 8.97 20.95 -17.68
N ALA A 81 7.83 21.63 -17.49
CA ALA A 81 7.16 21.72 -16.18
C ALA A 81 6.72 20.34 -15.66
N MET A 82 6.25 19.45 -16.54
CA MET A 82 5.91 18.07 -16.16
C MET A 82 7.14 17.29 -15.71
N VAL A 83 8.26 17.36 -16.43
CA VAL A 83 9.50 16.68 -16.07
C VAL A 83 10.08 17.22 -14.75
N GLN A 84 10.08 18.53 -14.56
CA GLN A 84 10.48 19.13 -13.27
C GLN A 84 9.60 18.65 -12.12
N SER A 85 8.28 18.59 -12.32
CA SER A 85 7.37 18.06 -11.29
C SER A 85 7.64 16.59 -10.94
N ILE A 86 8.02 15.75 -11.91
CA ILE A 86 8.39 14.35 -11.68
C ILE A 86 9.68 14.27 -10.86
N ILE A 87 10.69 15.07 -11.19
CA ILE A 87 11.97 15.11 -10.47
C ILE A 87 11.76 15.62 -9.05
N GLU A 88 11.00 16.69 -8.86
CA GLU A 88 10.66 17.23 -7.55
C GLU A 88 9.88 16.22 -6.70
N ASN A 89 8.92 15.50 -7.27
CA ASN A 89 8.18 14.47 -6.54
C ASN A 89 9.10 13.32 -6.10
N ARG A 90 10.07 12.92 -6.92
CA ARG A 90 11.09 11.94 -6.52
C ARG A 90 12.00 12.48 -5.42
N LYS A 91 12.46 13.74 -5.52
CA LYS A 91 13.24 14.41 -4.47
C LYS A 91 12.47 14.50 -3.15
N LYS A 92 11.17 14.85 -3.20
CA LYS A 92 10.30 14.89 -2.02
C LYS A 92 10.23 13.53 -1.32
N LYS A 93 10.20 12.42 -2.05
CA LYS A 93 10.23 11.07 -1.45
C LYS A 93 11.53 10.79 -0.69
N ILE A 94 12.68 11.18 -1.25
CA ILE A 94 13.97 11.00 -0.60
C ILE A 94 14.08 11.90 0.65
N MET A 95 13.64 13.15 0.56
CA MET A 95 13.65 14.10 1.67
C MET A 95 12.60 13.82 2.76
N LYS A 96 11.58 13.01 2.49
CA LYS A 96 10.55 12.61 3.47
C LYS A 96 11.13 11.77 4.61
N ASN A 97 12.21 11.03 4.36
CA ASN A 97 12.87 10.23 5.38
C ASN A 97 13.90 11.11 6.12
N PRO A 98 13.63 11.53 7.36
CA PRO A 98 14.60 12.30 8.11
C PRO A 98 15.85 11.44 8.33
N SER A 99 17.00 11.97 7.93
CA SER A 99 18.32 11.35 8.11
C SER A 99 18.79 11.30 9.56
N THR A 100 18.02 11.90 10.48
CA THR A 100 18.29 11.87 11.91
C THR A 100 17.97 10.47 12.46
N PRO A 101 18.95 9.75 13.03
CA PRO A 101 18.70 8.46 13.64
C PRO A 101 17.82 8.67 14.88
N PHE A 102 16.61 8.13 14.84
CA PHE A 102 15.69 8.11 15.99
C PHE A 102 15.61 6.70 16.55
N GLN A 103 15.34 6.57 17.84
CA GLN A 103 14.96 5.28 18.39
C GLN A 103 13.59 4.88 17.82
N ARG A 104 13.53 3.73 17.14
CA ARG A 104 12.30 3.20 16.52
C ARG A 104 11.85 1.91 17.18
N GLY A 105 10.54 1.69 17.23
CA GLY A 105 9.95 0.41 17.64
C GLY A 105 10.01 -0.61 16.51
N ILE A 106 11.09 -1.39 16.41
CA ILE A 106 11.25 -2.39 15.33
C ILE A 106 10.24 -3.54 15.47
N ILE A 107 9.96 -3.97 16.71
CA ILE A 107 8.96 -4.99 16.99
C ILE A 107 7.61 -4.30 17.13
N ARG A 108 6.85 -4.28 16.04
CA ARG A 108 5.53 -3.65 15.99
C ARG A 108 4.41 -4.67 15.88
N THR A 109 3.29 -4.35 16.51
CA THR A 109 2.02 -5.04 16.34
C THR A 109 1.02 -4.04 15.78
N LEU A 110 0.68 -4.21 14.51
CA LEU A 110 -0.22 -3.35 13.77
C LEU A 110 -1.60 -4.01 13.65
N VAL A 111 -2.65 -3.33 14.08
CA VAL A 111 -4.03 -3.74 13.81
C VAL A 111 -4.64 -2.79 12.78
N ILE A 112 -5.00 -3.32 11.63
CA ILE A 112 -5.69 -2.57 10.58
C ILE A 112 -7.20 -2.68 10.81
N ILE A 113 -7.86 -1.54 10.91
CA ILE A 113 -9.32 -1.43 10.96
C ILE A 113 -9.79 -0.87 9.63
N VAL A 114 -10.63 -1.63 8.93
CA VAL A 114 -11.18 -1.27 7.62
C VAL A 114 -12.65 -0.94 7.75
N ASP A 115 -13.05 0.22 7.23
CA ASP A 115 -14.45 0.57 7.07
C ASP A 115 -15.12 -0.34 6.02
N GLY A 116 -16.24 -0.96 6.40
CA GLY A 116 -17.06 -1.86 5.58
C GLY A 116 -18.53 -1.43 5.55
N THR A 117 -18.79 -0.13 5.63
CA THR A 117 -20.14 0.47 5.66
C THR A 117 -20.64 0.87 4.28
N LEU A 118 -21.88 1.37 4.20
CA LEU A 118 -22.49 1.85 2.95
C LEU A 118 -21.63 2.92 2.23
N ALA A 119 -20.91 3.78 2.97
CA ALA A 119 -20.01 4.79 2.40
C ALA A 119 -18.89 4.18 1.53
N MET A 120 -18.55 2.91 1.78
CA MET A 120 -17.50 2.19 1.07
C MET A 120 -18.00 1.50 -0.22
N ALA A 121 -19.32 1.51 -0.46
CA ALA A 121 -19.93 1.07 -1.70
C ALA A 121 -19.86 2.12 -2.82
N GLU A 122 -19.55 3.37 -2.47
CA GLU A 122 -19.44 4.48 -3.42
C GLU A 122 -18.31 4.26 -4.45
N LYS A 123 -18.51 4.82 -5.65
CA LYS A 123 -17.62 4.67 -6.82
C LYS A 123 -16.69 5.87 -7.02
N ASP A 124 -16.33 6.52 -5.93
CA ASP A 124 -15.34 7.60 -5.89
C ASP A 124 -13.95 7.09 -6.32
N LEU A 125 -13.56 5.94 -5.77
CA LEU A 125 -12.40 5.15 -6.18
C LEU A 125 -12.88 3.95 -7.00
N ARG A 126 -12.12 3.56 -8.05
CA ARG A 126 -12.55 2.51 -8.99
C ARG A 126 -12.10 1.11 -8.54
N PRO A 127 -12.96 0.07 -8.60
CA PRO A 127 -14.38 0.08 -8.95
C PRO A 127 -15.31 0.57 -7.82
N THR A 128 -14.94 0.31 -6.57
CA THR A 128 -15.55 0.87 -5.35
C THR A 128 -14.46 1.15 -4.32
N ARG A 129 -14.73 2.04 -3.36
CA ARG A 129 -13.79 2.35 -2.28
C ARG A 129 -13.31 1.10 -1.53
N LEU A 130 -14.21 0.19 -1.17
CA LEU A 130 -13.85 -1.06 -0.49
C LEU A 130 -12.95 -1.96 -1.36
N SER A 131 -13.29 -2.13 -2.64
CA SER A 131 -12.55 -3.03 -3.53
C SER A 131 -11.12 -2.53 -3.75
N LEU A 132 -10.94 -1.22 -3.96
CA LEU A 132 -9.60 -0.63 -4.09
C LEU A 132 -8.81 -0.75 -2.78
N THR A 133 -9.46 -0.45 -1.64
CA THR A 133 -8.85 -0.58 -0.31
C THR A 133 -8.33 -1.99 -0.06
N LEU A 134 -9.11 -3.04 -0.36
CA LEU A 134 -8.67 -4.43 -0.18
C LEU A 134 -7.48 -4.81 -1.08
N ASN A 135 -7.40 -4.25 -2.29
CA ASN A 135 -6.26 -4.48 -3.19
C ASN A 135 -4.99 -3.82 -2.64
N TYR A 136 -5.08 -2.55 -2.25
CA TYR A 136 -3.93 -1.84 -1.68
C TYR A 136 -3.52 -2.42 -0.33
N LEU A 137 -4.46 -2.92 0.48
CA LEU A 137 -4.13 -3.64 1.70
C LEU A 137 -3.39 -4.95 1.43
N SER A 138 -3.71 -5.66 0.34
CA SER A 138 -2.99 -6.88 -0.04
C SER A 138 -1.54 -6.57 -0.44
N GLU A 139 -1.32 -5.47 -1.17
CA GLU A 139 0.02 -4.98 -1.51
C GLU A 139 0.77 -4.49 -0.26
N PHE A 140 0.08 -3.73 0.61
CA PHE A 140 0.62 -3.24 1.87
C PHE A 140 1.06 -4.38 2.79
N VAL A 141 0.30 -5.48 2.89
CA VAL A 141 0.69 -6.64 3.71
C VAL A 141 2.03 -7.20 3.24
N VAL A 142 2.22 -7.33 1.92
CA VAL A 142 3.49 -7.83 1.35
C VAL A 142 4.63 -6.88 1.70
N GLU A 143 4.47 -5.59 1.42
CA GLU A 143 5.51 -4.58 1.67
C GLU A 143 5.80 -4.44 3.18
N PHE A 144 4.76 -4.48 4.01
CA PHE A 144 4.86 -4.38 5.46
C PHE A 144 5.71 -5.49 6.06
N PHE A 145 5.45 -6.74 5.67
CA PHE A 145 6.24 -7.89 6.12
C PHE A 145 7.58 -8.00 5.41
N ASP A 146 7.72 -7.41 4.21
CA ASP A 146 9.02 -7.29 3.60
C ASP A 146 9.89 -6.38 4.46
N GLN A 147 9.51 -5.13 4.69
CA GLN A 147 10.32 -4.19 5.50
C GLN A 147 10.42 -4.56 6.99
N ASN A 148 9.36 -5.13 7.57
CA ASN A 148 9.26 -5.42 9.00
C ASN A 148 8.94 -6.90 9.27
N PRO A 149 9.88 -7.84 9.03
CA PRO A 149 9.62 -9.27 9.11
C PRO A 149 9.21 -9.74 10.50
N ILE A 150 9.73 -9.14 11.57
CA ILE A 150 9.44 -9.55 12.96
C ILE A 150 8.14 -8.98 13.53
N SER A 151 7.39 -8.25 12.70
CA SER A 151 6.14 -7.62 13.10
C SER A 151 4.97 -8.60 13.11
N GLN A 152 3.89 -8.16 13.73
CA GLN A 152 2.62 -8.88 13.68
C GLN A 152 1.53 -7.97 13.13
N LEU A 153 0.60 -8.54 12.40
CA LEU A 153 -0.51 -7.84 11.76
C LEU A 153 -1.84 -8.48 12.16
N GLY A 154 -2.88 -7.68 12.40
CA GLY A 154 -4.26 -8.13 12.55
C GLY A 154 -5.21 -7.29 11.69
N ILE A 155 -6.35 -7.84 11.27
CA ILE A 155 -7.32 -7.13 10.41
C ILE A 155 -8.73 -7.25 10.98
N ILE A 156 -9.36 -6.10 11.22
CA ILE A 156 -10.73 -5.94 11.70
C ILE A 156 -11.55 -5.21 10.63
N LEU A 157 -12.79 -5.64 10.42
CA LEU A 157 -13.76 -5.01 9.53
C LEU A 157 -14.91 -4.42 10.34
N MET A 158 -15.19 -3.14 10.12
CA MET A 158 -16.34 -2.45 10.72
C MET A 158 -17.56 -2.59 9.82
N ARG A 159 -18.65 -3.20 10.30
CA ARG A 159 -19.86 -3.41 9.49
C ARG A 159 -21.07 -3.59 10.38
N ASN A 160 -22.24 -3.07 9.99
CA ASN A 160 -23.50 -3.20 10.73
C ASN A 160 -23.40 -2.80 12.21
N GLY A 161 -22.65 -1.75 12.53
CA GLY A 161 -22.45 -1.28 13.91
C GLY A 161 -21.59 -2.20 14.79
N VAL A 162 -20.99 -3.26 14.22
CA VAL A 162 -20.17 -4.23 14.95
C VAL A 162 -18.75 -4.33 14.38
N ALA A 163 -17.82 -4.70 15.26
CA ALA A 163 -16.45 -5.04 14.92
C ALA A 163 -16.36 -6.53 14.56
N ASN A 164 -15.94 -6.86 13.34
CA ASN A 164 -15.75 -8.24 12.90
C ASN A 164 -14.25 -8.53 12.75
N LEU A 165 -13.74 -9.50 13.52
CA LEU A 165 -12.37 -9.97 13.36
C LEU A 165 -12.26 -10.82 12.10
N ILE A 166 -11.46 -10.37 11.13
CA ILE A 166 -11.25 -11.08 9.86
C ILE A 166 -9.99 -11.93 9.93
N SER A 167 -8.94 -11.35 10.47
CA SER A 167 -7.63 -11.97 10.56
C SER A 167 -7.06 -11.72 11.94
N GLU A 168 -6.79 -12.82 12.65
CA GLU A 168 -6.13 -12.77 13.95
C GLU A 168 -4.71 -12.22 13.84
N VAL A 169 -4.14 -11.78 14.95
CA VAL A 169 -2.79 -11.22 14.99
C VAL A 169 -1.78 -12.33 14.68
N SER A 170 -1.10 -12.22 13.55
CA SER A 170 -0.16 -13.22 13.06
C SER A 170 1.04 -12.56 12.41
N GLY A 171 2.14 -13.31 12.29
CA GLY A 171 3.35 -12.92 11.55
C GLY A 171 3.40 -13.47 10.12
N SER A 172 2.34 -14.15 9.65
CA SER A 172 2.33 -14.82 8.35
C SER A 172 1.64 -13.97 7.28
N PRO A 173 2.34 -13.46 6.25
CA PRO A 173 1.74 -12.64 5.20
C PRO A 173 0.63 -13.38 4.44
N GLN A 174 0.86 -14.65 4.11
CA GLN A 174 -0.08 -15.47 3.34
C GLN A 174 -1.41 -15.64 4.07
N TYR A 175 -1.39 -15.79 5.39
CA TYR A 175 -2.61 -15.88 6.20
C TYR A 175 -3.49 -14.64 6.03
N HIS A 176 -2.90 -13.44 6.07
CA HIS A 176 -3.65 -12.20 5.89
C HIS A 176 -4.13 -12.01 4.44
N ILE A 177 -3.28 -12.33 3.45
CA ILE A 177 -3.62 -12.23 2.03
C ILE A 177 -4.78 -13.15 1.66
N ASP A 178 -4.78 -14.39 2.17
CA ASP A 178 -5.85 -15.34 1.91
C ASP A 178 -7.17 -14.88 2.54
N ARG A 179 -7.13 -14.29 3.73
CA ARG A 179 -8.31 -13.68 4.37
C ARG A 179 -8.84 -12.48 3.59
N LEU A 180 -7.97 -11.60 3.10
CA LEU A 180 -8.34 -10.48 2.23
C LEU A 180 -8.93 -10.96 0.90
N ARG A 181 -8.36 -12.02 0.31
CA ARG A 181 -8.89 -12.65 -0.91
C ARG A 181 -10.27 -13.25 -0.68
N GLN A 182 -10.48 -13.93 0.46
CA GLN A 182 -11.79 -14.46 0.86
C GLN A 182 -12.83 -13.34 1.06
N LEU A 183 -12.45 -12.23 1.69
CA LEU A 183 -13.30 -11.05 1.83
C LEU A 183 -13.71 -10.51 0.47
N LYS A 184 -12.76 -10.32 -0.45
CA LYS A 184 -13.00 -9.81 -1.80
C LYS A 184 -13.90 -10.76 -2.61
N ALA A 185 -13.63 -12.07 -2.55
CA ALA A 185 -14.43 -13.08 -3.28
C ALA A 185 -15.88 -13.15 -2.78
N ARG A 186 -16.10 -12.99 -1.47
CA ARG A 186 -17.43 -13.03 -0.85
C ARG A 186 -18.03 -11.64 -0.64
N GLN A 187 -17.48 -10.61 -1.28
CA GLN A 187 -17.89 -9.21 -1.12
C GLN A 187 -19.35 -9.00 -1.52
N HIS A 188 -19.81 -9.60 -2.62
CA HIS A 188 -21.18 -9.38 -3.11
C HIS A 188 -22.26 -10.16 -2.35
N ASN A 189 -21.90 -11.21 -1.59
CA ASN A 189 -22.88 -12.04 -0.88
C ASN A 189 -22.80 -11.83 0.64
N LYS A 190 -21.64 -12.09 1.24
CA LYS A 190 -21.49 -12.16 2.70
C LYS A 190 -20.96 -10.87 3.31
N TYR A 191 -20.00 -10.22 2.64
CA TYR A 191 -19.27 -9.06 3.16
C TYR A 191 -19.58 -7.78 2.38
N GLU A 192 -20.83 -7.63 1.96
CA GLU A 192 -21.27 -6.44 1.25
C GLU A 192 -21.22 -5.22 2.20
N PRO A 193 -20.63 -4.09 1.76
CA PRO A 193 -20.55 -2.88 2.56
C PRO A 193 -21.94 -2.40 2.98
N LYS A 194 -22.29 -2.56 4.25
CA LYS A 194 -23.65 -2.33 4.78
C LYS A 194 -23.62 -1.85 6.23
N GLY A 195 -24.68 -1.13 6.59
CA GLY A 195 -24.87 -0.55 7.92
C GLY A 195 -23.87 0.57 8.24
N ASP A 196 -23.85 0.91 9.52
CA ASP A 196 -23.09 2.04 10.05
C ASP A 196 -21.76 1.59 10.69
N PRO A 197 -20.75 2.47 10.77
CA PRO A 197 -19.48 2.15 11.41
C PRO A 197 -19.60 2.28 12.93
N SER A 198 -18.85 1.47 13.68
CA SER A 198 -18.66 1.65 15.12
C SER A 198 -17.18 1.63 15.45
N LEU A 199 -16.61 2.81 15.69
CA LEU A 199 -15.22 2.98 16.08
C LEU A 199 -14.95 2.41 17.47
N GLN A 200 -15.84 2.62 18.44
CA GLN A 200 -15.65 2.20 19.82
C GLN A 200 -15.47 0.68 19.90
N ASN A 201 -16.37 -0.09 19.30
CA ASN A 201 -16.32 -1.56 19.31
C ASN A 201 -15.01 -2.06 18.67
N CYS A 202 -14.58 -1.41 17.58
CA CYS A 202 -13.35 -1.78 16.88
C CYS A 202 -12.09 -1.43 17.66
N LEU A 203 -12.06 -0.27 18.31
CA LEU A 203 -10.95 0.15 19.16
C LEU A 203 -10.83 -0.72 20.42
N GLU A 204 -11.95 -1.14 21.02
CA GLU A 204 -11.94 -2.08 22.16
C GLU A 204 -11.46 -3.48 21.75
N MET A 205 -11.89 -3.97 20.58
CA MET A 205 -11.39 -5.22 20.02
C MET A 205 -9.91 -5.13 19.66
N ALA A 206 -9.47 -4.06 19.01
CA ALA A 206 -8.05 -3.85 18.69
C ALA A 206 -7.21 -3.78 19.97
N ARG A 207 -7.69 -3.07 20.99
CA ARG A 207 -7.04 -2.97 22.30
C ARG A 207 -6.89 -4.34 22.97
N SER A 208 -7.88 -5.22 22.90
CA SER A 208 -7.80 -6.57 23.48
C SER A 208 -6.76 -7.42 22.73
N LEU A 209 -6.75 -7.40 21.39
CA LEU A 209 -5.75 -8.09 20.57
C LEU A 209 -4.32 -7.60 20.87
N LEU A 210 -4.14 -6.29 21.04
CA LEU A 210 -2.83 -5.70 21.36
C LEU A 210 -2.36 -6.00 22.80
N LYS A 211 -3.26 -6.41 23.69
CA LYS A 211 -2.95 -6.78 25.08
C LYS A 211 -2.69 -8.27 25.27
N PHE A 212 -3.53 -9.13 24.71
CA PHE A 212 -3.55 -10.55 25.06
C PHE A 212 -2.50 -11.40 24.34
N ASN A 213 -2.05 -11.00 23.14
CA ASN A 213 -1.12 -11.81 22.33
C ASN A 213 0.28 -12.00 22.95
N PHE A 214 0.63 -11.28 24.02
CA PHE A 214 1.99 -11.32 24.60
C PHE A 214 2.13 -12.10 25.92
N GLY A 215 1.08 -12.79 26.36
CA GLY A 215 1.14 -13.71 27.51
C GLY A 215 1.36 -13.00 28.87
N SER A 216 0.81 -13.59 29.92
CA SER A 216 0.85 -13.03 31.29
C SER A 216 2.25 -13.04 31.94
N ALA A 217 3.25 -13.63 31.28
CA ALA A 217 4.61 -13.77 31.80
C ALA A 217 5.51 -12.60 31.34
N SER A 218 5.58 -11.53 32.15
CA SER A 218 6.73 -10.62 32.29
C SER A 218 7.26 -9.84 31.05
N ASN A 219 6.78 -10.06 29.82
CA ASN A 219 7.22 -9.36 28.60
C ASN A 219 6.33 -8.16 28.22
N ASN A 220 5.43 -7.77 29.14
CA ASN A 220 4.24 -6.96 28.91
C ASN A 220 4.49 -5.45 28.71
N SER A 221 5.55 -5.02 28.02
CA SER A 221 5.82 -3.57 27.95
C SER A 221 6.36 -3.00 26.65
N LYS A 222 6.92 -3.74 25.68
CA LYS A 222 7.87 -3.08 24.76
C LYS A 222 7.82 -3.49 23.29
N ASN A 223 6.62 -3.84 22.81
CA ASN A 223 6.32 -3.81 21.38
C ASN A 223 5.58 -2.51 21.08
N SER A 224 5.83 -1.88 19.93
CA SER A 224 5.00 -0.75 19.53
C SER A 224 3.61 -1.28 19.16
N LYS A 225 2.59 -0.70 19.81
CA LYS A 225 1.19 -1.07 19.59
C LYS A 225 0.58 -0.01 18.71
N GLU A 226 0.12 -0.42 17.53
CA GLU A 226 -0.27 0.51 16.50
C GLU A 226 -1.61 0.10 15.91
N ILE A 227 -2.46 1.09 15.66
CA ILE A 227 -3.74 0.90 14.98
C ILE A 227 -3.72 1.78 13.74
N LEU A 228 -3.99 1.17 12.58
CA LEU A 228 -4.21 1.87 11.32
C LEU A 228 -5.69 1.81 10.98
N LEU A 229 -6.37 2.95 11.00
CA LEU A 229 -7.79 3.07 10.67
C LEU A 229 -7.96 3.61 9.25
N VAL A 230 -8.54 2.83 8.35
CA VAL A 230 -8.98 3.30 7.03
C VAL A 230 -10.47 3.63 7.12
N PHE A 231 -10.80 4.93 7.18
CA PHE A 231 -12.14 5.43 7.47
C PHE A 231 -12.76 6.10 6.25
N GLY A 232 -13.83 5.51 5.71
CA GLY A 232 -14.56 6.05 4.56
C GLY A 232 -15.76 6.91 4.96
N SER A 233 -16.40 6.57 6.07
CA SER A 233 -17.55 7.28 6.60
C SER A 233 -17.19 8.64 7.20
N LEU A 234 -18.18 9.51 7.34
CA LEU A 234 -18.04 10.84 7.97
C LEU A 234 -18.59 10.90 9.40
N PHE A 235 -19.22 9.83 9.86
CA PHE A 235 -19.82 9.70 11.19
C PHE A 235 -19.52 8.31 11.76
N THR A 236 -19.73 8.13 13.06
CA THR A 236 -19.64 6.85 13.76
C THR A 236 -20.87 6.67 14.65
N SER A 237 -21.35 5.43 14.75
CA SER A 237 -22.48 5.02 15.57
C SER A 237 -21.97 4.13 16.69
N ASP A 238 -21.62 4.74 17.83
CA ASP A 238 -21.02 4.06 18.97
C ASP A 238 -22.00 3.93 20.15
N PRO A 239 -21.96 2.80 20.91
CA PRO A 239 -22.89 2.56 22.00
C PRO A 239 -22.64 3.44 23.24
N GLY A 240 -21.42 3.94 23.43
CA GLY A 240 -21.03 4.74 24.58
C GLY A 240 -20.15 5.93 24.23
N ASP A 241 -19.52 6.48 25.26
CA ASP A 241 -18.62 7.63 25.13
C ASP A 241 -17.24 7.19 24.63
N ILE A 242 -16.95 7.47 23.36
CA ILE A 242 -15.68 7.16 22.70
C ILE A 242 -14.48 7.82 23.39
N HIS A 243 -14.64 8.97 24.06
CA HIS A 243 -13.52 9.65 24.71
C HIS A 243 -12.92 8.82 25.84
N LYS A 244 -13.74 8.02 26.55
CA LYS A 244 -13.24 7.06 27.56
C LYS A 244 -12.41 5.94 26.94
N THR A 245 -12.79 5.50 25.74
CA THR A 245 -12.03 4.51 24.97
C THR A 245 -10.72 5.12 24.49
N ILE A 246 -10.72 6.37 24.03
CA ILE A 246 -9.49 7.10 23.68
C ILE A 246 -8.56 7.20 24.88
N ASP A 247 -9.05 7.63 26.04
CA ASP A 247 -8.23 7.75 27.26
C ASP A 247 -7.69 6.38 27.72
N SER A 248 -8.47 5.31 27.48
CA SER A 248 -8.04 3.93 27.72
C SER A 248 -6.93 3.46 26.78
N LEU A 249 -6.94 3.89 25.51
CA LEU A 249 -5.87 3.61 24.54
C LEU A 249 -4.59 4.36 24.90
N VAL A 250 -4.70 5.63 25.29
CA VAL A 250 -3.57 6.45 25.77
C VAL A 250 -2.93 5.80 26.99
N LYS A 251 -3.74 5.34 27.95
CA LYS A 251 -3.24 4.63 29.14
C LYS A 251 -2.44 3.36 28.81
N ASP A 252 -2.79 2.70 27.71
CA ASP A 252 -2.13 1.45 27.27
C ASP A 252 -0.99 1.69 26.26
N ASN A 253 -0.63 2.96 26.01
CA ASN A 253 0.37 3.44 25.03
C ASN A 253 0.15 2.87 23.63
N ILE A 254 -1.10 2.93 23.13
CA ILE A 254 -1.45 2.51 21.78
C ILE A 254 -1.47 3.74 20.86
N LYS A 255 -0.65 3.71 19.81
CA LYS A 255 -0.59 4.77 18.79
C LYS A 255 -1.63 4.50 17.71
N VAL A 256 -2.32 5.54 17.24
CA VAL A 256 -3.33 5.43 16.20
C VAL A 256 -3.01 6.36 15.04
N SER A 257 -3.07 5.81 13.83
CA SER A 257 -2.99 6.54 12.57
C SER A 257 -4.29 6.36 11.80
N VAL A 258 -4.78 7.43 11.18
CA VAL A 258 -6.06 7.43 10.46
C VAL A 258 -5.83 7.86 9.02
N ILE A 259 -6.43 7.14 8.09
CA ILE A 259 -6.54 7.53 6.68
C ILE A 259 -8.03 7.75 6.40
N GLY A 260 -8.42 9.01 6.22
CA GLY A 260 -9.79 9.40 5.84
C GLY A 260 -9.96 9.41 4.33
N LEU A 261 -11.01 8.78 3.80
CA LEU A 261 -11.22 8.71 2.35
C LEU A 261 -11.90 9.95 1.74
N SER A 262 -12.55 10.80 2.54
CA SER A 262 -13.29 11.94 1.98
C SER A 262 -12.99 13.24 2.72
N ALA A 263 -13.24 13.26 4.03
CA ALA A 263 -13.00 14.45 4.83
C ALA A 263 -12.41 14.11 6.19
N GLN A 264 -12.00 15.15 6.88
CA GLN A 264 -11.48 15.07 8.24
C GLN A 264 -12.64 15.01 9.24
N VAL A 265 -12.62 14.03 10.15
CA VAL A 265 -13.60 13.87 11.22
C VAL A 265 -12.97 14.32 12.54
N ALA A 266 -13.64 15.22 13.26
CA ALA A 266 -13.11 15.84 14.48
C ALA A 266 -12.73 14.82 15.56
N ILE A 267 -13.54 13.77 15.74
CA ILE A 267 -13.26 12.69 16.71
C ILE A 267 -12.01 11.89 16.32
N CYS A 268 -11.81 11.61 15.02
CA CYS A 268 -10.60 10.94 14.53
C CYS A 268 -9.36 11.82 14.73
N GLN A 269 -9.48 13.14 14.54
CA GLN A 269 -8.39 14.08 14.83
C GLN A 269 -8.04 14.09 16.32
N GLU A 270 -9.04 14.13 17.22
CA GLU A 270 -8.80 14.07 18.65
C GLU A 270 -8.14 12.74 19.06
N LEU A 271 -8.61 11.61 18.51
CA LEU A 271 -8.05 10.27 18.73
C LEU A 271 -6.56 10.23 18.37
N VAL A 272 -6.19 10.72 17.18
CA VAL A 272 -4.80 10.75 16.70
C VAL A 272 -3.94 11.68 17.57
N ASN A 273 -4.44 12.87 17.89
CA ASN A 273 -3.69 13.85 18.70
C ASN A 273 -3.43 13.32 20.12
N LYS A 274 -4.44 12.74 20.77
CA LYS A 274 -4.31 12.18 22.12
C LYS A 274 -3.37 10.97 22.16
N THR A 275 -3.46 10.06 21.19
CA THR A 275 -2.67 8.81 21.18
C THR A 275 -1.21 9.00 20.78
N ASN A 276 -0.90 10.06 20.02
CA ASN A 276 0.47 10.39 19.63
C ASN A 276 1.11 11.52 20.46
N HIS A 277 0.45 11.96 21.53
CA HIS A 277 0.90 13.07 22.39
C HIS A 277 1.13 14.40 21.63
N GLU A 278 0.33 14.66 20.60
CA GLU A 278 0.39 15.90 19.82
C GLU A 278 -0.56 16.97 20.38
N SER A 279 -0.26 18.25 20.11
CA SER A 279 -1.10 19.36 20.56
C SER A 279 -2.49 19.33 19.88
N ARG A 280 -3.54 19.68 20.63
CA ARG A 280 -4.95 19.58 20.19
C ARG A 280 -5.26 20.31 18.87
N ASN A 281 -4.55 21.38 18.55
CA ASN A 281 -4.82 22.22 17.38
C ASN A 281 -3.81 22.03 16.23
N SER A 282 -2.89 21.07 16.33
CA SER A 282 -2.00 20.77 15.21
C SER A 282 -2.70 19.83 14.24
N SER A 283 -2.59 20.09 12.94
CA SER A 283 -2.77 19.06 11.93
C SER A 283 -1.73 17.98 12.19
N SER A 284 -2.20 16.76 12.49
CA SER A 284 -1.31 15.65 12.84
C SER A 284 -0.79 15.01 11.57
N LYS A 285 0.51 14.64 11.57
CA LYS A 285 1.09 13.88 10.45
C LYS A 285 0.44 12.50 10.30
N HIS A 286 -0.12 11.99 11.39
CA HIS A 286 -0.73 10.67 11.51
C HIS A 286 -2.21 10.62 11.09
N TYR A 287 -2.81 11.76 10.70
CA TYR A 287 -4.12 11.79 10.04
C TYR A 287 -3.98 12.31 8.61
N GLY A 288 -4.01 11.39 7.64
CA GLY A 288 -4.02 11.72 6.21
C GLY A 288 -5.44 11.70 5.64
N VAL A 289 -5.79 12.68 4.81
CA VAL A 289 -7.01 12.66 3.98
C VAL A 289 -6.59 12.39 2.54
N ILE A 290 -7.21 11.40 1.90
CA ILE A 290 -6.87 11.06 0.52
C ILE A 290 -7.33 12.18 -0.42
N MET A 291 -6.60 12.35 -1.51
CA MET A 291 -7.00 13.26 -2.60
C MET A 291 -7.30 12.46 -3.87
N ASN A 292 -6.40 11.52 -4.19
CA ASN A 292 -6.47 10.66 -5.37
C ASN A 292 -6.03 9.23 -4.99
N GLU A 293 -6.22 8.27 -5.90
CA GLU A 293 -5.78 6.88 -5.74
C GLU A 293 -4.28 6.76 -5.43
N THR A 294 -3.45 7.58 -6.09
CA THR A 294 -1.99 7.63 -5.85
C THR A 294 -1.66 8.11 -4.44
N HIS A 295 -2.32 9.18 -4.00
CA HIS A 295 -2.12 9.72 -2.66
C HIS A 295 -2.56 8.72 -1.57
N PHE A 296 -3.65 7.98 -1.81
CA PHE A 296 -4.07 6.93 -0.90
C PHE A 296 -3.01 5.83 -0.75
N LYS A 297 -2.42 5.38 -1.87
CA LYS A 297 -1.33 4.40 -1.84
C LYS A 297 -0.11 4.95 -1.10
N GLU A 298 0.25 6.21 -1.31
CA GLU A 298 1.37 6.85 -0.60
C GLU A 298 1.15 6.90 0.92
N LEU A 299 -0.03 7.33 1.38
CA LEU A 299 -0.35 7.37 2.81
C LEU A 299 -0.32 5.97 3.45
N LEU A 300 -0.77 4.96 2.71
CA LEU A 300 -0.73 3.57 3.17
C LEU A 300 0.71 3.06 3.28
N MET A 301 1.56 3.36 2.30
CA MET A 301 2.96 2.95 2.31
C MET A 301 3.80 3.73 3.32
N ASP A 302 3.47 4.98 3.62
CA ASP A 302 4.12 5.76 4.68
C ASP A 302 3.97 5.06 6.06
N CYS A 303 2.87 4.31 6.27
CA CYS A 303 2.62 3.52 7.48
C CYS A 303 3.49 2.24 7.59
N VAL A 304 4.19 1.84 6.53
CA VAL A 304 5.14 0.70 6.56
C VAL A 304 6.36 1.05 7.40
N THR A 305 6.79 2.31 7.38
CA THR A 305 7.95 2.73 8.16
C THR A 305 7.61 2.75 9.66
N PRO A 306 8.46 2.20 10.54
CA PRO A 306 8.18 2.16 11.97
C PRO A 306 8.23 3.57 12.56
N LEU A 307 7.27 3.87 13.43
CA LEU A 307 7.13 5.17 14.08
C LEU A 307 8.30 5.44 15.04
N PRO A 308 8.76 6.71 15.14
CA PRO A 308 9.71 7.10 16.17
C PRO A 308 9.07 6.98 17.56
N LEU A 309 9.89 6.68 18.57
CA LEU A 309 9.47 6.77 19.95
C LEU A 309 9.39 8.25 20.37
N PRO A 310 8.40 8.64 21.19
CA PRO A 310 8.36 9.99 21.73
C PRO A 310 9.51 10.18 22.74
N GLU A 311 10.05 11.40 22.83
CA GLU A 311 11.13 11.77 23.76
C GLU A 311 10.83 11.37 25.22
N SER A 312 9.55 11.40 25.62
CA SER A 312 9.12 11.00 26.96
C SER A 312 9.31 9.51 27.27
N GLU A 313 9.31 8.65 26.24
CA GLU A 313 9.65 7.23 26.37
C GLU A 313 11.16 7.02 26.33
N GLU A 314 11.90 7.81 25.55
CA GLU A 314 13.37 7.79 25.51
C GLU A 314 13.96 8.07 26.90
N ILE A 315 13.49 9.13 27.60
CA ILE A 315 13.94 9.48 28.96
C ILE A 315 13.62 8.37 29.99
N LYS A 316 12.49 7.68 29.83
CA LYS A 316 12.14 6.53 30.70
C LYS A 316 13.04 5.32 30.44
N ILE A 317 13.57 5.18 29.22
CA ILE A 317 14.48 4.10 28.85
C ILE A 317 15.89 4.39 29.37
N GLU A 318 16.37 5.63 29.33
CA GLU A 318 17.66 6.01 29.92
C GLU A 318 17.73 5.67 31.42
N THR A 319 16.62 5.85 32.14
CA THR A 319 16.55 5.59 33.59
C THR A 319 16.35 4.12 33.96
N LYS A 320 15.69 3.30 33.12
CA LYS A 320 15.38 1.88 33.40
C LYS A 320 16.16 0.87 32.54
N GLY A 321 17.00 1.34 31.63
CA GLY A 321 17.70 0.54 30.64
C GLY A 321 16.83 0.10 29.46
N VAL A 322 17.49 -0.17 28.33
CA VAL A 322 16.86 -0.76 27.14
C VAL A 322 16.46 -2.20 27.47
N PRO A 323 15.21 -2.60 27.22
CA PRO A 323 14.84 -4.01 27.39
C PRO A 323 15.63 -4.94 26.49
N LEU A 324 15.92 -6.11 27.01
CA LEU A 324 16.46 -7.20 26.21
C LEU A 324 15.38 -8.26 26.06
N ILE A 325 15.05 -8.59 24.80
CA ILE A 325 14.13 -9.68 24.47
C ILE A 325 14.98 -10.88 24.09
N LYS A 326 14.72 -12.01 24.74
CA LYS A 326 15.37 -13.28 24.39
C LYS A 326 14.79 -13.78 23.07
N MET A 327 15.65 -13.95 22.06
CA MET A 327 15.29 -14.50 20.75
C MET A 327 16.06 -15.81 20.49
N GLY A 328 15.49 -16.69 19.68
CA GLY A 328 16.11 -17.94 19.26
C GLY A 328 16.44 -17.94 17.77
N PHE A 329 17.68 -18.27 17.43
CA PHE A 329 18.08 -18.55 16.05
C PHE A 329 17.98 -20.05 15.81
N PRO A 330 16.97 -20.53 15.06
CA PRO A 330 16.77 -21.95 14.83
C PRO A 330 17.70 -22.47 13.73
N SER A 331 18.08 -23.74 13.84
CA SER A 331 18.81 -24.44 12.78
C SER A 331 17.82 -24.94 11.73
N LYS A 332 18.16 -24.76 10.44
CA LYS A 332 17.41 -25.37 9.34
C LYS A 332 17.64 -26.88 9.38
N VAL A 333 16.55 -27.63 9.41
CA VAL A 333 16.54 -29.10 9.38
C VAL A 333 15.80 -29.51 8.12
N GLN A 334 16.50 -30.23 7.24
CA GLN A 334 15.88 -30.90 6.12
C GLN A 334 15.70 -32.37 6.51
N PRO A 335 14.48 -32.93 6.46
CA PRO A 335 14.31 -34.36 6.64
C PRO A 335 15.04 -35.04 5.48
N ASN A 336 15.96 -35.94 5.81
CA ASN A 336 16.61 -36.77 4.82
C ASN A 336 15.53 -37.72 4.28
N ALA A 337 15.10 -37.49 3.04
CA ALA A 337 14.19 -38.38 2.34
C ALA A 337 14.98 -39.61 1.86
N THR A 338 15.16 -40.60 2.73
CA THR A 338 15.69 -41.90 2.32
C THR A 338 14.52 -42.79 1.96
N SER A 339 14.52 -43.28 0.72
CA SER A 339 13.47 -44.13 0.19
C SER A 339 13.96 -45.39 -0.54
N THR A 340 13.52 -46.59 -0.12
CA THR A 340 13.82 -47.89 -0.78
C THR A 340 12.72 -48.98 -0.67
N ILE A 341 11.87 -49.16 -1.70
CA ILE A 341 10.85 -50.23 -1.74
C ILE A 341 11.54 -51.48 -2.29
N GLY A 342 11.49 -52.59 -1.54
CA GLY A 342 12.04 -53.90 -1.95
C GLY A 342 13.41 -54.26 -1.36
N ASN A 343 13.52 -54.26 -0.02
CA ASN A 343 14.67 -54.59 0.86
C ASN A 343 15.74 -53.51 1.11
N SER A 344 15.66 -52.62 2.10
CA SER A 344 14.65 -51.62 2.45
C SER A 344 15.20 -50.75 3.62
N GLU A 345 15.85 -49.63 3.32
CA GLU A 345 16.07 -48.48 4.20
C GLU A 345 15.23 -47.25 3.78
N TYR A 346 14.08 -47.06 4.43
CA TYR A 346 13.35 -45.78 4.41
C TYR A 346 13.52 -45.08 5.77
N THR A 347 14.16 -43.91 5.81
CA THR A 347 14.05 -42.99 6.96
C THR A 347 12.97 -41.98 6.61
N VAL A 348 11.73 -42.25 6.99
CA VAL A 348 10.65 -41.25 6.93
C VAL A 348 10.53 -40.62 8.31
N GLU A 349 11.41 -39.66 8.64
CA GLU A 349 11.04 -38.67 9.64
C GLU A 349 10.11 -37.66 8.98
N PHE A 350 8.81 -37.95 9.00
CA PHE A 350 7.85 -36.85 9.05
C PHE A 350 8.31 -35.95 10.21
N PRO A 351 8.44 -34.63 10.02
CA PRO A 351 8.37 -33.82 11.21
C PRO A 351 7.02 -34.18 11.83
N GLN A 352 7.01 -34.66 13.08
CA GLN A 352 5.90 -34.34 13.96
C GLN A 352 5.85 -32.81 13.97
N LEU A 353 5.24 -32.24 12.93
CA LEU A 353 4.76 -30.89 12.90
C LEU A 353 3.74 -30.94 14.02
N ASN A 354 4.11 -30.40 15.18
CA ASN A 354 3.16 -30.18 16.24
C ASN A 354 2.05 -29.34 15.62
N ALA A 355 0.95 -29.99 15.27
CA ALA A 355 -0.31 -29.40 14.85
C ALA A 355 -0.98 -28.71 16.05
N SER A 356 -0.20 -28.13 16.96
CA SER A 356 -0.68 -27.31 18.06
C SER A 356 -0.99 -25.92 17.52
N TYR A 357 -1.98 -25.84 16.64
CA TYR A 357 -2.98 -24.78 16.67
C TYR A 357 -4.17 -25.33 17.46
N PRO A 358 -4.22 -25.20 18.80
CA PRO A 358 -5.45 -25.46 19.53
C PRO A 358 -6.34 -24.23 19.43
N THR A 359 -6.82 -23.90 18.24
CA THR A 359 -7.79 -22.81 18.06
C THR A 359 -8.84 -23.21 17.04
N GLN A 360 -9.66 -24.19 17.41
CA GLN A 360 -11.11 -24.21 17.14
C GLN A 360 -11.73 -25.45 17.79
N GLY A 361 -12.81 -25.25 18.53
CA GLY A 361 -13.66 -26.33 19.01
C GLY A 361 -14.08 -27.21 17.85
N SER A 362 -13.99 -28.52 18.04
CA SER A 362 -14.14 -29.60 17.07
C SER A 362 -15.56 -29.80 16.52
N ASN A 363 -16.38 -28.75 16.41
CA ASN A 363 -17.78 -28.88 15.96
C ASN A 363 -18.11 -28.12 14.67
N ASP A 364 -17.30 -27.13 14.24
CA ASP A 364 -17.56 -26.35 13.01
C ASP A 364 -16.66 -26.73 11.82
N SER A 365 -15.82 -27.76 11.95
CA SER A 365 -14.95 -28.27 10.87
C SER A 365 -15.42 -29.62 10.34
N LYS A 366 -16.70 -29.72 9.97
CA LYS A 366 -17.24 -30.89 9.24
C LYS A 366 -16.99 -30.84 7.73
N ASP A 367 -16.23 -29.86 7.25
CA ASP A 367 -15.65 -29.95 5.92
C ASP A 367 -14.46 -30.90 6.00
N VAL A 368 -14.62 -32.09 5.43
CA VAL A 368 -13.52 -33.00 5.15
C VAL A 368 -12.51 -32.23 4.30
N VAL A 369 -11.38 -31.85 4.91
CA VAL A 369 -10.23 -31.41 4.13
C VAL A 369 -9.73 -32.67 3.43
N GLU A 370 -10.18 -32.88 2.19
CA GLU A 370 -9.55 -33.83 1.29
C GLU A 370 -8.10 -33.39 1.13
N VAL A 371 -7.20 -34.05 1.87
CA VAL A 371 -5.76 -33.95 1.66
C VAL A 371 -5.51 -34.56 0.29
N ASN A 372 -5.55 -33.72 -0.73
CA ASN A 372 -5.28 -34.14 -2.09
C ASN A 372 -3.84 -34.64 -2.12
N SER A 373 -3.66 -35.95 -2.08
CA SER A 373 -2.39 -36.66 -2.16
C SER A 373 -1.82 -36.63 -3.59
N GLY A 374 -2.00 -35.51 -4.29
CA GLY A 374 -1.32 -35.17 -5.52
C GLY A 374 0.03 -34.56 -5.18
N LEU A 375 1.08 -35.38 -5.28
CA LEU A 375 2.47 -34.97 -5.06
C LEU A 375 2.86 -33.79 -5.97
N ALA A 376 2.85 -32.58 -5.41
CA ALA A 376 3.95 -31.65 -5.62
C ALA A 376 4.83 -31.75 -4.37
N MET A 377 5.92 -32.52 -4.45
CA MET A 377 6.95 -32.58 -3.39
C MET A 377 7.57 -31.20 -3.22
N SER A 378 6.95 -30.33 -2.42
CA SER A 378 7.64 -29.20 -1.85
C SER A 378 8.67 -29.74 -0.87
N GLN A 379 9.94 -29.39 -1.03
CA GLN A 379 11.00 -29.78 -0.10
C GLN A 379 10.57 -29.38 1.31
N THR A 380 10.27 -30.35 2.17
CA THR A 380 9.75 -30.12 3.53
C THR A 380 10.87 -29.72 4.48
N PHE A 381 11.55 -28.59 4.22
CA PHE A 381 12.47 -28.03 5.20
C PHE A 381 11.68 -27.48 6.40
N GLY A 382 12.22 -27.66 7.60
CA GLY A 382 11.71 -27.09 8.83
C GLY A 382 12.83 -26.42 9.63
N TYR A 383 12.44 -25.76 10.70
CA TYR A 383 13.37 -25.07 11.59
C TYR A 383 13.26 -25.66 12.99
N GLN A 384 14.39 -25.92 13.63
CA GLN A 384 14.41 -26.49 14.98
C GLN A 384 14.65 -25.40 16.02
N CYS A 385 13.73 -25.27 16.97
CA CYS A 385 13.87 -24.36 18.10
C CYS A 385 15.14 -24.68 18.91
N PRO A 386 16.01 -23.70 19.22
CA PRO A 386 17.23 -23.96 19.97
C PRO A 386 16.95 -24.39 21.42
N GLN A 387 15.83 -23.92 22.02
CA GLN A 387 15.49 -24.13 23.43
C GLN A 387 14.75 -25.45 23.68
N CYS A 388 13.62 -25.69 22.99
CA CYS A 388 12.79 -26.89 23.22
C CYS A 388 12.94 -27.97 22.13
N LYS A 389 13.77 -27.75 21.10
CA LYS A 389 13.99 -28.66 19.97
C LYS A 389 12.75 -28.98 19.13
N SER A 390 11.60 -28.33 19.38
CA SER A 390 10.41 -28.42 18.53
C SER A 390 10.72 -27.95 17.11
N LYS A 391 10.17 -28.66 16.12
CA LYS A 391 10.26 -28.29 14.70
C LYS A 391 9.12 -27.33 14.35
N VAL A 392 9.40 -26.28 13.58
CA VAL A 392 8.42 -25.30 13.06
C VAL A 392 8.59 -25.13 11.54
N CYS A 393 7.51 -24.86 10.81
CA CYS A 393 7.56 -24.76 9.33
C CYS A 393 8.12 -23.42 8.85
N ASN A 394 7.64 -22.32 9.46
CA ASN A 394 7.84 -20.97 8.95
C ASN A 394 8.50 -20.10 10.01
N LEU A 395 9.31 -19.15 9.53
CA LEU A 395 9.91 -18.09 10.34
C LEU A 395 9.56 -16.75 9.69
N PRO A 396 9.48 -15.66 10.47
CA PRO A 396 9.59 -15.63 11.92
C PRO A 396 8.30 -16.10 12.62
N THR A 397 8.43 -16.76 13.76
CA THR A 397 7.27 -17.24 14.54
C THR A 397 7.59 -17.39 16.02
N ILE A 398 6.57 -17.41 16.87
CA ILE A 398 6.71 -17.75 18.29
C ILE A 398 6.67 -19.28 18.40
N CYS A 399 7.65 -19.87 19.09
CA CYS A 399 7.68 -21.31 19.28
C CYS A 399 6.47 -21.77 20.10
N PRO A 400 5.62 -22.69 19.59
CA PRO A 400 4.39 -23.09 20.26
C PRO A 400 4.62 -23.85 21.57
N VAL A 401 5.80 -24.45 21.76
CA VAL A 401 6.12 -25.25 22.96
C VAL A 401 6.73 -24.40 24.07
N CYS A 402 7.64 -23.49 23.75
CA CYS A 402 8.40 -22.73 24.76
C CYS A 402 8.17 -21.21 24.75
N GLY A 403 7.37 -20.70 23.81
CA GLY A 403 7.08 -19.26 23.69
C GLY A 403 8.26 -18.39 23.23
N LEU A 404 9.41 -18.99 22.88
CA LEU A 404 10.58 -18.24 22.39
C LEU A 404 10.34 -17.74 20.96
N MET A 405 10.60 -16.46 20.70
CA MET A 405 10.53 -15.91 19.34
C MET A 405 11.67 -16.45 18.49
N LEU A 406 11.33 -17.12 17.38
CA LEU A 406 12.25 -17.73 16.44
C LEU A 406 12.42 -16.84 15.22
N ILE A 407 13.66 -16.44 14.94
CA ILE A 407 14.01 -15.53 13.86
C ILE A 407 15.32 -15.96 13.17
N LEU A 408 15.53 -15.51 11.94
CA LEU A 408 16.83 -15.61 11.26
C LEU A 408 17.55 -14.27 11.36
N SER A 409 18.88 -14.30 11.24
CA SER A 409 19.71 -13.09 11.16
C SER A 409 19.30 -12.19 9.99
N THR A 410 18.88 -12.78 8.87
CA THR A 410 18.39 -12.05 7.69
C THR A 410 17.13 -11.21 7.97
N HIS A 411 16.27 -11.65 8.88
CA HIS A 411 15.07 -10.87 9.26
C HIS A 411 15.46 -9.61 10.04
N LEU A 412 16.45 -9.67 10.92
CA LEU A 412 16.94 -8.50 11.64
C LEU A 412 17.70 -7.54 10.71
N ALA A 413 18.55 -8.09 9.84
CA ALA A 413 19.31 -7.31 8.87
C ALA A 413 18.39 -6.48 7.97
N ARG A 414 17.24 -7.03 7.60
CA ARG A 414 16.29 -6.32 6.75
C ARG A 414 15.70 -5.08 7.43
N SER A 415 15.41 -5.10 8.72
CA SER A 415 14.91 -3.91 9.43
C SER A 415 16.00 -2.89 9.82
N TYR A 416 17.27 -3.19 9.56
CA TYR A 416 18.40 -2.35 9.96
C TYR A 416 18.41 -0.98 9.25
N HIS A 417 17.94 -0.92 8.01
CA HIS A 417 17.89 0.34 7.24
C HIS A 417 16.97 1.41 7.87
N HIS A 418 16.03 1.02 8.73
CA HIS A 418 15.24 1.97 9.51
C HIS A 418 16.00 2.61 10.68
N LEU A 419 17.03 1.94 11.20
CA LEU A 419 17.86 2.42 12.32
C LEU A 419 18.93 3.40 11.86
N VAL A 420 19.54 3.11 10.71
CA VAL A 420 20.61 3.92 10.14
C VAL A 420 20.21 4.29 8.71
N PRO A 421 19.33 5.30 8.53
CA PRO A 421 18.94 5.74 7.21
C PRO A 421 20.12 6.40 6.50
N LEU A 422 20.22 6.17 5.19
CA LEU A 422 21.23 6.82 4.37
C LEU A 422 20.95 8.34 4.30
N ALA A 423 22.00 9.14 4.48
CA ALA A 423 21.90 10.59 4.35
C ALA A 423 21.62 10.98 2.88
N PRO A 424 20.69 11.92 2.62
CA PRO A 424 20.36 12.34 1.27
C PRO A 424 21.58 12.91 0.57
N TYR A 425 21.75 12.55 -0.70
CA TYR A 425 22.83 13.08 -1.51
C TYR A 425 22.60 14.56 -1.84
N LYS A 426 23.70 15.32 -1.84
CA LYS A 426 23.66 16.77 -2.11
C LYS A 426 23.75 17.01 -3.60
N GLU A 427 22.84 17.81 -4.14
CA GLU A 427 22.90 18.24 -5.53
C GLU A 427 24.14 19.10 -5.76
N VAL A 428 24.95 18.74 -6.76
CA VAL A 428 26.16 19.50 -7.11
C VAL A 428 25.72 20.72 -7.92
N PRO A 429 26.11 21.96 -7.55
CA PRO A 429 25.74 23.14 -8.32
C PRO A 429 26.42 23.13 -9.70
N LEU A 430 25.88 23.91 -10.64
CA LEU A 430 26.45 24.07 -11.96
C LEU A 430 27.86 24.67 -11.88
N SER A 431 28.85 23.97 -12.46
CA SER A 431 30.23 24.44 -12.57
C SER A 431 30.77 24.29 -14.00
N THR A 432 31.86 25.01 -14.29
CA THR A 432 32.55 24.97 -15.60
C THR A 432 33.32 23.68 -15.83
N SER A 433 33.71 23.00 -14.75
CA SER A 433 34.40 21.71 -14.75
C SER A 433 33.95 20.89 -13.54
N TYR A 434 33.91 19.58 -13.70
CA TYR A 434 33.53 18.62 -12.67
C TYR A 434 34.65 17.57 -12.52
N ASP A 435 34.84 17.05 -11.31
CA ASP A 435 35.87 16.04 -11.02
C ASP A 435 35.59 14.69 -11.69
N ARG A 436 34.31 14.40 -11.94
CA ARG A 436 33.83 13.12 -12.48
C ARG A 436 32.91 13.35 -13.68
N GLU A 437 33.21 12.63 -14.76
CA GLU A 437 32.42 12.63 -16.01
C GLU A 437 31.36 11.53 -16.03
N TYR A 438 31.50 10.50 -15.19
CA TYR A 438 30.63 9.33 -15.17
C TYR A 438 29.97 9.15 -13.79
N CYS A 439 28.72 8.69 -13.80
CA CYS A 439 28.04 8.23 -12.59
C CYS A 439 28.77 7.03 -11.98
N TYR A 440 29.07 7.07 -10.68
CA TYR A 440 29.76 5.99 -10.00
C TYR A 440 28.98 4.65 -10.02
N GLY A 441 27.64 4.72 -9.95
CA GLY A 441 26.79 3.54 -9.89
C GLY A 441 26.53 2.87 -11.24
N CYS A 442 26.12 3.62 -12.26
CA CYS A 442 25.70 3.07 -13.56
C CYS A 442 26.61 3.44 -14.74
N GLN A 443 27.70 4.18 -14.50
CA GLN A 443 28.64 4.66 -15.52
C GLN A 443 28.00 5.52 -16.62
N LEU A 444 26.81 6.08 -16.36
CA LEU A 444 26.17 7.03 -17.25
C LEU A 444 27.02 8.31 -17.34
N ILE A 445 27.26 8.77 -18.57
CA ILE A 445 28.01 10.00 -18.86
C ILE A 445 27.18 11.20 -18.44
N PHE A 446 27.73 12.04 -17.57
CA PHE A 446 27.08 13.26 -17.13
C PHE A 446 27.18 14.38 -18.19
N PRO A 447 26.23 15.34 -18.22
CA PRO A 447 26.32 16.51 -19.08
C PRO A 447 27.57 17.34 -18.78
N SER A 448 28.22 17.83 -19.83
CA SER A 448 29.40 18.72 -19.74
C SER A 448 29.07 20.04 -19.05
N GLY A 449 30.05 20.63 -18.34
CA GLY A 449 29.90 21.92 -17.66
C GLY A 449 29.52 23.07 -18.60
N VAL A 450 28.57 23.90 -18.17
CA VAL A 450 28.09 25.05 -18.94
C VAL A 450 29.12 26.19 -18.84
N LYS A 451 29.71 26.59 -19.97
CA LYS A 451 30.74 27.65 -20.01
C LYS A 451 30.19 29.07 -20.21
N SER A 452 28.91 29.27 -20.52
CA SER A 452 28.34 30.61 -20.74
C SER A 452 26.81 30.67 -20.65
N THR A 453 26.31 31.71 -19.99
CA THR A 453 24.90 32.07 -19.67
C THR A 453 24.04 32.50 -20.89
N LYS A 454 24.36 32.08 -22.12
CA LYS A 454 23.75 32.65 -23.35
C LYS A 454 22.92 31.73 -24.24
N ASN A 455 22.74 30.44 -23.92
CA ASN A 455 21.86 29.55 -24.69
C ASN A 455 20.70 29.05 -23.83
N THR A 456 19.63 29.84 -23.77
CA THR A 456 18.38 29.59 -23.02
C THR A 456 17.42 28.69 -23.81
N GLY A 457 17.78 27.42 -24.05
CA GLY A 457 16.88 26.54 -24.81
C GLY A 457 17.07 25.03 -24.71
N THR A 458 18.09 24.53 -24.01
CA THR A 458 18.29 23.06 -23.85
C THR A 458 18.27 22.67 -22.38
N ILE A 459 17.47 21.64 -22.06
CA ILE A 459 17.17 21.10 -20.71
C ILE A 459 18.44 20.77 -19.91
N ASP A 460 19.52 20.39 -20.59
CA ASP A 460 20.82 20.04 -20.00
C ASP A 460 21.55 21.22 -19.33
N SER A 461 21.07 22.46 -19.50
CA SER A 461 21.71 23.67 -18.97
C SER A 461 21.21 24.09 -17.58
N LEU A 462 20.13 23.50 -17.06
CA LEU A 462 19.48 23.92 -15.81
C LEU A 462 19.96 23.18 -14.56
N THR A 463 20.45 21.94 -14.70
CA THR A 463 20.91 21.14 -13.56
C THR A 463 22.20 20.41 -13.92
N SER A 464 23.09 20.22 -12.94
CA SER A 464 24.30 19.41 -13.14
C SER A 464 23.97 17.92 -13.32
N SER A 465 22.76 17.48 -12.98
CA SER A 465 22.31 16.08 -12.90
C SER A 465 23.18 15.18 -12.02
N ARG A 466 23.97 15.78 -11.12
CA ARG A 466 24.94 15.11 -10.24
C ARG A 466 24.50 15.23 -8.79
N TYR A 467 24.44 14.09 -8.11
CA TYR A 467 24.09 13.96 -6.69
C TYR A 467 25.27 13.34 -5.95
N ARG A 468 25.85 14.10 -5.02
CA ARG A 468 27.09 13.76 -4.32
C ARG A 468 26.82 13.20 -2.93
N CYS A 469 27.41 12.05 -2.65
CA CYS A 469 27.40 11.50 -1.30
C CYS A 469 28.31 12.33 -0.37
N ALA A 470 27.84 12.64 0.84
CA ALA A 470 28.62 13.43 1.80
C ALA A 470 29.83 12.69 2.40
N ASN A 471 29.81 11.35 2.41
CA ASN A 471 30.84 10.53 3.06
C ASN A 471 31.95 10.15 2.08
N CYS A 472 31.62 9.52 0.94
CA CYS A 472 32.61 9.08 -0.04
C CYS A 472 32.88 10.11 -1.15
N CYS A 473 32.14 11.22 -1.18
CA CYS A 473 32.27 12.28 -2.20
C CYS A 473 32.11 11.83 -3.67
N ASN A 474 31.55 10.63 -3.92
CA ASN A 474 31.26 10.14 -5.25
C ASN A 474 29.96 10.73 -5.81
N ASP A 475 29.91 10.89 -7.14
CA ASP A 475 28.78 11.47 -7.86
C ASP A 475 27.88 10.39 -8.48
N PHE A 476 26.58 10.52 -8.27
CA PHE A 476 25.52 9.62 -8.75
C PHE A 476 24.50 10.39 -9.61
N CYS A 477 23.86 9.71 -10.57
CA CYS A 477 22.72 10.26 -11.30
C CYS A 477 21.41 10.09 -10.50
N ILE A 478 20.35 10.80 -10.88
CA ILE A 478 19.05 10.74 -10.17
C ILE A 478 18.48 9.33 -10.05
N ASN A 479 18.65 8.48 -11.08
CA ASN A 479 18.12 7.12 -11.03
C ASN A 479 18.89 6.25 -10.04
N CYS A 480 20.23 6.40 -9.98
CA CYS A 480 21.04 5.73 -8.98
C CYS A 480 20.73 6.26 -7.58
N ASP A 481 20.53 7.57 -7.43
CA ASP A 481 20.16 8.19 -6.17
C ASP A 481 18.84 7.61 -5.62
N VAL A 482 17.79 7.57 -6.44
CA VAL A 482 16.49 6.97 -6.10
C VAL A 482 16.65 5.48 -5.76
N PHE A 483 17.33 4.70 -6.60
CA PHE A 483 17.52 3.26 -6.37
C PHE A 483 18.29 2.98 -5.07
N ILE A 484 19.31 3.79 -4.78
CA ILE A 484 20.10 3.67 -3.56
C ILE A 484 19.25 3.97 -2.32
N HIS A 485 18.43 5.02 -2.36
CA HIS A 485 17.61 5.40 -1.21
C HIS A 485 16.36 4.54 -1.01
N GLU A 486 15.75 4.02 -2.08
CA GLU A 486 14.51 3.22 -2.02
C GLU A 486 14.74 1.72 -1.88
N VAL A 487 15.82 1.16 -2.45
CA VAL A 487 16.00 -0.30 -2.53
C VAL A 487 17.28 -0.78 -1.85
N LEU A 488 18.43 -0.18 -2.15
CA LEU A 488 19.71 -0.66 -1.60
C LEU A 488 19.94 -0.24 -0.15
N HIS A 489 19.45 0.95 0.20
CA HIS A 489 19.66 1.66 1.47
C HIS A 489 21.13 1.86 1.91
N ASN A 490 22.09 1.51 1.05
CA ASN A 490 23.53 1.60 1.29
C ASN A 490 24.21 2.28 0.10
N CYS A 491 25.18 3.16 0.38
CA CYS A 491 25.97 3.82 -0.66
C CYS A 491 27.10 2.90 -1.16
N PRO A 492 27.12 2.48 -2.44
CA PRO A 492 28.17 1.60 -2.97
C PRO A 492 29.59 2.20 -2.85
N GLY A 493 29.69 3.53 -2.93
CA GLY A 493 30.97 4.22 -2.81
C GLY A 493 31.52 4.27 -1.38
N CYS A 494 30.65 4.18 -0.36
CA CYS A 494 31.10 4.10 1.04
C CYS A 494 31.56 2.69 1.39
N GLU A 495 30.86 1.67 0.89
CA GLU A 495 31.23 0.27 1.10
C GLU A 495 32.58 -0.09 0.47
N ASN A 496 32.88 0.45 -0.72
CA ASN A 496 34.17 0.23 -1.39
C ASN A 496 35.35 1.02 -0.79
N ALA A 497 35.08 1.99 0.08
CA ALA A 497 36.12 2.82 0.71
C ALA A 497 36.67 2.20 2.02
N HIS A 498 36.12 1.07 2.45
CA HIS A 498 36.50 0.34 3.65
C HIS A 498 37.38 -0.88 3.39
#